data_AF-A0A2S5TMH9-F1
#
_entry.id   AF-A0A2S5TMH9-F1
#
_cell.length_a   1.000
_cell.length_b   1.000
_cell.length_c   1.000
_cell.angle_alpha   90.00
_cell.angle_beta   90.00
_cell.angle_gamma   90.00
#
_symmetry.space_group_name_H-M   'P 1'
#
loop_
_entity.id
_entity.type
_entity.pdbx_description
1 polymer ?
#
loop_
_entity_poly.entity_id
_entity_poly.type
_entity_poly.pdbx_seq_one_letter_code
_entity_poly.pdbx_strand_id
1 'polypeptide(L)'
;MKTTQEKGGIYLDRVLGGVALIALHEAGSLQGHLEGVNERLRVARRARSLGELLRDQIDLLPETRNRFVRDHHVRRGLWNGFVSDLTAPVKKAA
;
A
#
# COMPACT_ATOMS: atom_id res chain seq x y z
N MET A 1 16.39 -0.62 -37.32
CA MET A 1 15.09 -0.33 -36.66
C MET A 1 14.68 -1.32 -35.55
N LYS A 2 15.37 -2.45 -35.30
CA LYS A 2 14.98 -3.41 -34.24
C LYS A 2 15.21 -2.90 -32.80
N THR A 3 16.23 -2.07 -32.58
CA THR A 3 16.67 -1.62 -31.26
C THR A 3 15.73 -0.63 -30.55
N THR A 4 14.86 0.08 -31.28
CA THR A 4 13.92 1.04 -30.68
C THR A 4 12.68 0.35 -30.13
N GLN A 5 12.21 -0.71 -30.81
CA GLN A 5 11.07 -1.52 -30.41
C GLN A 5 11.35 -2.32 -29.13
N GLU A 6 12.54 -2.94 -29.03
CA GLU A 6 12.97 -3.68 -27.82
C GLU A 6 13.09 -2.78 -26.58
N LYS A 7 13.62 -1.56 -26.75
CA LYS A 7 13.70 -0.59 -25.65
C LYS A 7 12.31 -0.18 -25.17
N GLY A 8 11.39 0.09 -26.10
CA GLY A 8 10.00 0.42 -25.78
C GLY A 8 9.30 -0.66 -24.93
N GLY A 9 9.48 -1.94 -25.29
CA GLY A 9 8.94 -3.07 -24.53
C GLY A 9 9.47 -3.15 -23.10
N ILE A 10 10.77 -2.94 -22.89
CA ILE A 10 11.38 -2.97 -21.54
C ILE A 10 10.84 -1.83 -20.65
N TYR A 11 10.67 -0.63 -21.19
CA TYR A 11 10.07 0.47 -20.43
C TYR A 11 8.61 0.20 -20.09
N LEU A 12 7.86 -0.38 -21.02
CA LEU A 12 6.45 -0.72 -20.80
C LEU A 12 6.30 -1.75 -19.67
N ASP A 13 7.15 -2.79 -19.68
CA ASP A 13 7.16 -3.84 -18.65
C ASP A 13 7.48 -3.27 -17.26
N ARG A 14 8.47 -2.37 -17.16
CA ARG A 14 8.78 -1.67 -15.89
C ARG A 14 7.63 -0.80 -15.39
N VAL A 15 6.98 -0.05 -16.30
CA VAL A 15 5.83 0.79 -15.95
C VAL A 15 4.69 -0.08 -15.42
N LEU A 16 4.33 -1.14 -16.16
CA LEU A 16 3.23 -2.02 -15.81
C LEU A 16 3.51 -2.78 -14.51
N GLY A 17 4.72 -3.30 -14.33
CA GLY A 17 5.13 -3.99 -13.11
C GLY A 17 5.07 -3.08 -11.88
N GLY A 18 5.59 -1.86 -11.99
CA GLY A 18 5.55 -0.89 -10.89
C GLY A 18 4.14 -0.44 -10.52
N VAL A 19 3.30 -0.16 -11.52
CA VAL A 19 1.89 0.21 -11.30
C VAL A 19 1.12 -0.94 -10.66
N ALA A 20 1.33 -2.18 -11.13
CA ALA A 20 0.70 -3.36 -10.53
C ALA A 20 1.09 -3.56 -9.07
N LEU A 21 2.37 -3.37 -8.74
CA LEU A 21 2.90 -3.49 -7.38
C LEU A 21 2.27 -2.47 -6.42
N ILE A 22 2.16 -1.21 -6.87
CA ILE A 22 1.50 -0.14 -6.11
C ILE A 22 0.02 -0.47 -5.93
N ALA A 23 -0.69 -0.84 -7.02
CA ALA A 23 -2.11 -1.16 -6.97
C ALA A 23 -2.41 -2.33 -6.02
N LEU A 24 -1.58 -3.37 -6.03
CA LEU A 24 -1.73 -4.52 -5.13
C LEU A 24 -1.55 -4.11 -3.65
N HIS A 25 -0.56 -3.26 -3.35
CA HIS A 25 -0.38 -2.75 -2.00
C HIS A 25 -1.57 -1.90 -1.53
N GLU A 26 -2.06 -1.00 -2.39
CA GLU A 26 -3.21 -0.16 -2.06
C GLU A 26 -4.48 -1.01 -1.81
N ALA A 27 -4.74 -2.00 -2.65
CA ALA A 27 -5.86 -2.93 -2.48
C ALA A 27 -5.78 -3.69 -1.15
N GLY A 28 -4.60 -4.20 -0.80
CA GLY A 28 -4.36 -4.85 0.50
C GLY A 28 -4.56 -3.90 1.69
N SER A 29 -4.09 -2.65 1.58
CA SER A 29 -4.26 -1.65 2.65
C SER A 29 -5.74 -1.29 2.88
N LEU A 30 -6.51 -1.16 1.79
CA LEU A 30 -7.95 -0.88 1.86
C LEU A 30 -8.71 -2.04 2.51
N GLN A 31 -8.40 -3.27 2.11
CA GLN A 31 -9.02 -4.45 2.72
C GLN A 31 -8.72 -4.53 4.23
N GLY A 32 -7.46 -4.35 4.62
CA GLY A 32 -7.07 -4.35 6.04
C GLY A 32 -7.73 -3.22 6.85
N HIS A 33 -7.98 -2.07 6.22
CA HIS A 33 -8.72 -0.98 6.86
C HIS A 33 -10.19 -1.32 7.08
N LEU A 34 -10.85 -1.89 6.06
CA LEU A 34 -12.26 -2.32 6.15
C LEU A 34 -12.46 -3.40 7.22
N GLU A 35 -11.56 -4.38 7.30
CA GLU A 35 -11.57 -5.40 8.34
C GLU A 35 -11.43 -4.78 9.74
N GLY A 36 -10.51 -3.82 9.90
CA GLY A 36 -10.33 -3.08 11.15
C GLY A 36 -11.56 -2.25 11.56
N VAL A 37 -12.27 -1.66 10.60
CA VAL A 37 -13.53 -0.95 10.85
C VAL A 37 -14.63 -1.93 11.25
N ASN A 38 -14.76 -3.05 10.54
CA ASN A 38 -15.76 -4.07 10.86
C ASN A 38 -15.59 -4.64 12.27
N GLU A 39 -14.35 -4.88 12.70
CA GLU A 39 -14.07 -5.37 14.05
C GLU A 39 -14.44 -4.33 15.11
N ARG A 40 -14.06 -3.05 14.90
CA ARG A 40 -14.47 -1.94 15.78
C ARG A 40 -15.99 -1.81 15.85
N LEU A 41 -16.68 -1.98 14.73
CA LEU A 41 -18.13 -1.88 14.66
C LEU A 41 -18.81 -3.07 15.36
N ARG A 42 -18.20 -4.25 15.32
CA ARG A 42 -18.63 -5.45 16.05
C ARG A 42 -18.46 -5.28 17.56
N VAL A 43 -17.31 -4.77 18.02
CA VAL A 43 -17.06 -4.44 19.43
C VAL A 43 -18.01 -3.34 19.90
N ALA A 44 -18.17 -2.29 19.10
CA ALA A 44 -19.09 -1.18 19.37
C ALA A 44 -20.55 -1.64 19.55
N ARG A 45 -21.03 -2.57 18.71
CA ARG A 45 -22.37 -3.16 18.84
C ARG A 45 -22.55 -4.03 20.09
N ARG A 46 -21.45 -4.51 20.68
CA ARG A 46 -21.47 -5.38 21.87
C ARG A 46 -21.27 -4.61 23.18
N ALA A 47 -20.75 -3.38 23.11
CA ALA A 47 -20.58 -2.52 24.27
C ALA A 47 -21.93 -2.17 24.90
N ARG A 48 -22.02 -2.28 26.23
CA ARG A 48 -23.26 -1.99 26.98
C ARG A 48 -23.35 -0.51 27.39
N SER A 49 -22.27 0.27 27.26
CA SER A 49 -22.23 1.70 27.56
C SER A 49 -21.33 2.50 26.61
N LEU A 50 -21.64 3.80 26.44
CA LEU A 50 -20.84 4.76 25.66
C LEU A 50 -19.42 4.96 26.25
N GLY A 51 -19.25 4.80 27.56
CA GLY A 51 -17.95 4.95 28.24
C GLY A 51 -16.98 3.82 27.94
N GLU A 52 -17.45 2.57 27.92
CA GLU A 52 -16.66 1.41 27.49
C GLU A 52 -16.25 1.54 26.02
N LEU A 53 -17.18 1.99 25.18
CA LEU A 53 -16.94 2.18 23.74
C LEU A 53 -15.88 3.26 23.46
N LEU A 54 -15.89 4.37 24.21
CA LEU A 54 -14.86 5.40 24.07
C LEU A 54 -13.49 4.94 24.57
N ARG A 55 -13.45 4.18 25.67
CA ARG A 55 -12.19 3.63 26.20
C ARG A 55 -11.59 2.62 25.22
N ASP A 56 -12.38 1.70 24.71
CA ASP A 56 -11.96 0.73 23.68
C ASP A 56 -11.46 1.45 22.42
N GLN A 57 -12.15 2.50 21.97
CA GLN A 57 -11.73 3.26 20.79
C GLN A 57 -10.42 4.04 21.00
N ILE A 58 -10.17 4.55 22.21
CA ILE A 58 -8.91 5.24 22.56
C ILE A 58 -7.75 4.24 22.63
N ASP A 59 -7.96 3.08 23.24
CA ASP A 59 -6.94 2.01 23.33
C ASP A 59 -6.53 1.50 21.94
N LEU A 60 -7.41 1.62 20.95
CA LEU A 60 -7.16 1.23 19.57
C LEU A 60 -6.45 2.30 18.71
N LEU A 61 -6.25 3.53 19.20
CA LEU A 61 -5.57 4.60 18.46
C LEU A 61 -4.07 4.37 18.23
N PRO A 62 -3.28 3.91 19.22
CA PRO A 62 -1.86 3.62 19.01
C PRO A 62 -1.64 2.56 17.93
N GLU A 63 -2.51 1.55 17.88
CA GLU A 63 -2.43 0.51 16.87
C GLU A 63 -2.77 1.04 15.47
N THR A 64 -3.82 1.86 15.33
CA THR A 64 -4.12 2.54 14.05
C THR A 64 -2.94 3.38 13.59
N ARG A 65 -2.34 4.15 14.50
CA ARG A 65 -1.19 5.00 14.19
C ARG A 65 0.00 4.17 13.72
N ASN A 66 0.29 3.07 14.39
CA ASN A 66 1.39 2.18 14.02
C ASN A 66 1.16 1.54 12.64
N ARG A 67 -0.07 1.11 12.33
CA ARG A 67 -0.43 0.62 10.98
C ARG A 67 -0.27 1.72 9.94
N PHE A 68 -0.77 2.92 10.20
CA PHE A 68 -0.66 4.04 9.27
C PHE A 68 0.79 4.42 8.96
N VAL A 69 1.64 4.49 9.98
CA VAL A 69 3.08 4.78 9.79
C VAL A 69 3.75 3.69 8.96
N ARG A 70 3.42 2.43 9.21
CA ARG A 70 3.96 1.29 8.46
C ARG A 70 3.52 1.33 6.99
N ASP A 71 2.23 1.54 6.72
CA ASP A 71 1.70 1.68 5.36
C ASP A 71 2.34 2.86 4.63
N HIS A 72 2.49 3.99 5.31
CA HIS A 72 3.15 5.15 4.73
C HIS A 72 4.62 4.88 4.38
N HIS A 73 5.34 4.12 5.21
CA HIS A 73 6.71 3.71 4.94
C HIS A 73 6.79 2.77 3.73
N VAL A 74 5.92 1.77 3.64
CA VAL A 74 5.86 0.84 2.50
C VAL A 74 5.50 1.57 1.21
N ARG A 75 4.47 2.42 1.25
CA ARG A 75 4.05 3.26 0.13
C ARG A 75 5.20 4.11 -0.40
N ARG A 76 5.97 4.77 0.49
CA ARG A 76 7.18 5.51 0.08
C ARG A 76 8.23 4.61 -0.57
N GLY A 77 8.46 3.42 -0.02
CA GLY A 77 9.38 2.44 -0.59
C GLY A 77 9.00 2.03 -2.01
N LEU A 78 7.71 1.75 -2.24
CA LEU A 78 7.18 1.36 -3.55
C LEU A 78 7.33 2.50 -4.58
N TRP A 79 7.00 3.73 -4.19
CA TRP A 79 7.18 4.90 -5.08
C TRP A 79 8.65 5.17 -5.40
N ASN A 80 9.53 5.07 -4.41
CA ASN A 80 10.97 5.26 -4.62
C ASN A 80 11.53 4.18 -5.55
N GLY A 81 11.13 2.92 -5.37
CA GLY A 81 11.50 1.82 -6.24
C GLY A 81 11.01 2.04 -7.67
N PHE A 82 9.74 2.42 -7.83
CA PHE A 82 9.16 2.73 -9.14
C PHE A 82 9.91 3.85 -9.86
N VAL A 83 10.19 4.96 -9.18
CA VAL A 83 10.96 6.07 -9.77
C VAL A 83 12.39 5.63 -10.13
N SER A 84 13.01 4.82 -9.28
CA SER A 84 14.34 4.25 -9.56
C SER A 84 14.32 3.37 -10.83
N ASP A 85 13.31 2.52 -11.00
CA ASP A 85 13.18 1.65 -12.17
C ASP A 85 12.92 2.41 -13.48
N LEU A 86 12.16 3.51 -13.40
CA LEU A 86 11.92 4.41 -14.54
C LEU A 86 13.16 5.20 -14.96
N THR A 87 13.98 5.61 -13.99
CA THR A 87 15.20 6.40 -14.25
C THR A 87 16.43 5.54 -14.54
N ALA A 88 16.38 4.25 -14.20
CA ALA A 88 17.48 3.33 -14.45
C ALA A 88 17.74 3.15 -15.95
N PRO A 89 18.99 3.34 -16.43
CA PRO A 89 19.32 3.14 -17.83
C PRO A 89 19.05 1.68 -18.24
N VAL A 90 18.44 1.48 -19.41
CA VAL A 90 18.28 0.15 -20.00
C VAL A 90 19.66 -0.37 -20.37
N LYS A 91 20.25 -1.19 -19.50
CA LYS A 91 21.45 -1.96 -19.83
C LYS A 91 21.06 -2.95 -20.93
N LYS A 92 21.70 -2.81 -22.10
CA LYS A 92 21.67 -3.87 -23.10
C LYS A 92 22.26 -5.13 -22.46
N ALA A 93 21.53 -6.24 -22.50
CA ALA A 93 22.15 -7.55 -22.33
C ALA A 93 23.22 -7.67 -23.43
N ALA A 94 24.46 -7.95 -23.00
CA ALA A 94 25.60 -8.17 -23.89
C ALA A 94 25.45 -9.50 -24.63
#